data_AF-A0A242BFM0-F1
#
_entry.id   AF-A0A242BFM0-F1
#
_cell.length_a   1.000
_cell.length_b   1.000
_cell.length_c   1.000
_cell.angle_alpha   90.00
_cell.angle_beta   90.00
_cell.angle_gamma   90.00
#
_symmetry.space_group_name_H-M   'P 1'
#
loop_
_entity.id
_entity.type
_entity.pdbx_description
1 polymer ?
#
loop_
_entity_poly.entity_id
_entity_poly.type
_entity_poly.pdbx_seq_one_letter_code
_entity_poly.pdbx_strand_id
1 'polypeptide(L)'
;MTNIVLKKIVLLLSILSSLALAVAIRNVNREEDFQKKVNTAEYFTPFRFPEFIVDPQQETRVLEILESVSEKLNVNYMAKVSFYGVRDHTFSETEEISFDRLGETHTFFLSKQTETHLLNNFYIEPQIISEKNYFASDLEKYPDAEYLENRQLKNEDFFILPIQMAEALNPADFFVETKDQKTLDRFLSKLSDEYNLSFETAYEPTSFQYENDIETFAPSRTLEASTFVIFTLFYSLSLILWILENN
;
A
#
# COMPACT_ATOMS: atom_id res chain seq x y z
N MET A 1 28.13 49.46 -13.80
CA MET A 1 27.71 49.56 -12.38
C MET A 1 26.92 48.30 -12.06
N THR A 2 27.44 47.45 -11.19
CA THR A 2 26.72 46.26 -10.73
C THR A 2 25.49 46.70 -9.94
N ASN A 3 24.31 46.29 -10.39
CA ASN A 3 23.06 46.67 -9.74
C ASN A 3 22.94 45.85 -8.44
N ILE A 4 23.34 46.45 -7.32
CA ILE A 4 23.32 45.82 -5.99
C ILE A 4 21.94 45.23 -5.66
N VAL A 5 20.87 45.83 -6.18
CA VAL A 5 19.50 45.32 -6.02
C VAL A 5 19.32 44.02 -6.80
N LEU A 6 19.81 43.94 -8.04
CA LEU A 6 19.75 42.73 -8.88
C LEU A 6 20.54 41.57 -8.26
N LYS A 7 21.75 41.82 -7.74
CA LYS A 7 22.54 40.81 -7.02
C LYS A 7 21.82 40.25 -5.81
N LYS A 8 21.14 41.11 -5.04
CA LYS A 8 20.33 40.68 -3.89
C LYS A 8 19.13 39.84 -4.33
N ILE A 9 18.50 40.16 -5.46
CA ILE A 9 17.41 39.37 -6.02
C ILE A 9 17.90 38.00 -6.48
N VAL A 10 19.02 37.91 -7.21
CA VAL A 10 19.61 36.64 -7.64
C VAL A 10 20.00 35.78 -6.44
N LEU A 11 20.61 36.38 -5.41
CA LEU A 11 20.95 35.68 -4.17
C LEU A 11 19.68 35.15 -3.46
N LEU A 12 18.64 35.98 -3.35
CA LEU A 12 17.38 35.57 -2.73
C LEU A 12 16.72 34.41 -3.50
N LEU A 13 16.66 34.49 -4.84
CA LEU A 13 16.10 33.43 -5.67
C LEU A 13 16.89 32.13 -5.56
N SER A 14 18.22 32.21 -5.44
CA SER A 14 19.09 31.05 -5.26
C SER A 14 18.89 30.39 -3.89
N ILE A 15 18.64 31.19 -2.84
CA ILE A 15 18.29 30.69 -1.51
C ILE A 15 16.91 30.01 -1.57
N LEU A 16 15.92 30.64 -2.21
CA LEU A 16 14.57 30.09 -2.35
C LEU A 16 14.56 28.79 -3.18
N SER A 17 15.34 28.70 -4.26
CA SER A 17 15.47 27.47 -5.04
C SER A 17 16.14 26.34 -4.23
N SER A 18 17.18 26.66 -3.47
CA SER A 18 17.86 25.68 -2.61
C SER A 18 16.94 25.16 -1.52
N LEU A 19 16.12 26.05 -0.93
CA LEU A 19 15.12 25.66 0.06
C LEU A 19 14.01 24.79 -0.55
N ALA A 20 13.51 25.13 -1.74
CA ALA A 20 12.52 24.33 -2.45
C ALA A 20 13.04 22.93 -2.79
N LEU A 21 14.30 22.82 -3.22
CA LEU A 21 14.94 21.53 -3.49
C LEU A 21 15.12 20.69 -2.22
N ALA A 22 15.56 21.31 -1.12
CA ALA A 22 15.70 20.62 0.17
C ALA A 22 14.36 20.06 0.68
N VAL A 23 13.27 20.83 0.52
CA VAL A 23 11.91 20.38 0.86
C VAL A 23 11.46 19.24 -0.05
N ALA A 24 11.72 19.32 -1.37
CA ALA A 24 11.39 18.25 -2.30
C ALA A 24 12.10 16.93 -1.94
N ILE A 25 13.41 16.98 -1.71
CA ILE A 25 14.20 15.79 -1.32
C ILE A 25 13.69 15.20 -0.01
N ARG A 26 13.38 16.05 0.99
CA ARG A 26 12.82 15.59 2.26
C ARG A 26 11.49 14.86 2.06
N ASN A 27 10.57 15.44 1.27
CA ASN A 27 9.28 14.83 0.99
C ASN A 27 9.42 13.49 0.24
N VAL A 28 10.32 13.40 -0.74
CA VAL A 28 10.58 12.15 -1.47
C VAL A 28 11.13 11.07 -0.54
N ASN A 29 12.14 11.39 0.27
CA ASN A 29 12.71 10.42 1.22
C ASN A 29 11.67 9.94 2.24
N ARG A 30 10.78 10.84 2.64
CA ARG A 30 9.70 10.57 3.59
C ARG A 30 8.65 9.64 2.96
N GLU A 31 8.19 9.93 1.75
CA GLU A 31 7.28 9.08 0.98
C GLU A 31 7.90 7.69 0.74
N GLU A 32 9.18 7.61 0.36
CA GLU A 32 9.89 6.34 0.19
C GLU A 32 9.98 5.50 1.47
N ASP A 33 10.14 6.14 2.64
CA ASP A 33 10.19 5.46 3.94
C ASP A 33 8.83 4.85 4.30
N PHE A 34 7.74 5.59 4.08
CA PHE A 34 6.38 5.08 4.28
C PHE A 34 6.07 3.93 3.31
N GLN A 35 6.35 4.13 2.02
CA GLN A 35 6.18 3.14 0.95
C GLN A 35 6.91 1.83 1.26
N LYS A 36 8.16 1.89 1.73
CA LYS A 36 8.91 0.69 2.13
C LYS A 36 8.25 -0.09 3.27
N LYS A 37 7.56 0.58 4.19
CA LYS A 37 6.89 -0.10 5.31
C LYS A 37 5.55 -0.71 4.90
N VAL A 38 4.79 -0.06 4.01
CA VAL A 38 3.48 -0.55 3.54
C VAL A 38 3.56 -1.47 2.33
N ASN A 39 4.70 -1.55 1.64
CA ASN A 39 4.89 -2.42 0.50
C ASN A 39 4.89 -3.90 0.91
N THR A 40 3.74 -4.55 0.76
CA THR A 40 3.55 -5.97 1.06
C THR A 40 4.02 -6.86 -0.10
N ALA A 41 4.27 -6.29 -1.28
CA ALA A 41 4.66 -7.01 -2.49
C ALA A 41 5.96 -7.80 -2.34
N GLU A 42 6.86 -7.40 -1.44
CA GLU A 42 8.14 -8.08 -1.26
C GLU A 42 8.02 -9.37 -0.44
N TYR A 43 6.95 -9.51 0.36
CA TYR A 43 6.80 -10.61 1.31
C TYR A 43 5.59 -11.49 1.02
N PHE A 44 4.58 -10.95 0.34
CA PHE A 44 3.30 -11.60 0.11
C PHE A 44 3.12 -12.02 -1.35
N THR A 45 2.58 -13.20 -1.57
CA THR A 45 2.19 -13.69 -2.90
C THR A 45 0.67 -13.82 -2.97
N PRO A 46 0.02 -13.24 -4.00
CA PRO A 46 -1.43 -13.31 -4.15
C PRO A 46 -1.89 -14.72 -4.51
N PHE A 47 -3.07 -15.08 -4.03
CA PHE A 47 -3.79 -16.29 -4.44
C PHE A 47 -5.30 -16.01 -4.47
N ARG A 48 -6.06 -16.89 -5.11
CA ARG A 48 -7.52 -16.76 -5.23
C ARG A 48 -8.24 -18.03 -4.84
N PHE A 49 -9.54 -17.92 -4.62
CA PHE A 49 -10.43 -19.08 -4.61
C PHE A 49 -10.98 -19.33 -6.03
N PRO A 50 -11.20 -20.60 -6.41
CA PRO A 50 -11.74 -20.95 -7.73
C PRO A 50 -13.18 -20.45 -7.94
N GLU A 51 -13.94 -20.36 -6.85
CA GLU A 51 -15.30 -19.84 -6.83
C GLU A 51 -15.41 -18.65 -5.87
N PHE A 52 -16.37 -17.79 -6.16
CA PHE A 52 -16.75 -16.70 -5.27
C PHE A 52 -17.36 -17.23 -3.97
N ILE A 53 -16.98 -16.63 -2.85
CA ILE A 53 -17.50 -16.95 -1.53
C ILE A 53 -18.88 -16.28 -1.36
N VAL A 54 -19.96 -16.98 -1.63
CA VAL A 54 -21.27 -16.31 -1.83
C VAL A 54 -22.09 -16.10 -0.56
N ASP A 55 -21.79 -16.83 0.52
CA ASP A 55 -22.52 -16.75 1.79
C ASP A 55 -21.62 -16.82 3.05
N PRO A 56 -22.12 -16.36 4.22
CA PRO A 56 -21.33 -16.29 5.45
C PRO A 56 -20.86 -17.64 6.03
N GLN A 57 -21.59 -18.73 5.78
CA GLN A 57 -21.16 -20.06 6.25
C GLN A 57 -20.00 -20.58 5.43
N GLN A 58 -20.07 -20.41 4.10
CA GLN A 58 -18.96 -20.70 3.20
C GLN A 58 -17.72 -19.88 3.57
N GLU A 59 -17.91 -18.59 3.88
CA GLU A 59 -16.83 -17.69 4.29
C GLU A 59 -16.16 -18.14 5.60
N THR A 60 -16.96 -18.46 6.61
CA THR A 60 -16.46 -18.97 7.89
C THR A 60 -15.64 -20.22 7.66
N ARG A 61 -16.13 -21.13 6.81
CA ARG A 61 -15.44 -22.38 6.49
C ARG A 61 -14.14 -22.15 5.73
N VAL A 62 -14.11 -21.21 4.80
CA VAL A 62 -12.89 -20.79 4.09
C VAL A 62 -11.85 -20.26 5.07
N LEU A 63 -12.26 -19.43 6.04
CA LEU A 63 -11.36 -18.90 7.06
C LEU A 63 -10.80 -20.01 7.95
N GLU A 64 -11.63 -20.96 8.38
CA GLU A 64 -11.18 -22.13 9.15
C GLU A 64 -10.13 -22.96 8.37
N ILE A 65 -10.34 -23.15 7.07
CA ILE A 65 -9.39 -23.85 6.19
C ILE A 65 -8.08 -23.06 6.10
N LEU A 66 -8.15 -21.75 5.82
CA LEU A 66 -6.98 -20.88 5.71
C LEU A 66 -6.18 -20.88 7.01
N GLU A 67 -6.85 -20.73 8.16
CA GLU A 67 -6.21 -20.76 9.47
C GLU A 67 -5.52 -22.11 9.72
N SER A 68 -6.21 -23.23 9.45
CA SER A 68 -5.65 -24.57 9.65
C SER A 68 -4.44 -24.84 8.75
N VAL A 69 -4.52 -24.47 7.47
CA VAL A 69 -3.42 -24.66 6.51
C VAL A 69 -2.22 -23.80 6.90
N SER A 70 -2.48 -22.55 7.31
CA SER A 70 -1.46 -21.58 7.72
C SER A 70 -0.75 -22.01 9.00
N GLU A 71 -1.48 -22.49 10.00
CA GLU A 71 -0.92 -23.06 11.23
C GLU A 71 -0.05 -24.29 10.94
N LYS A 72 -0.56 -25.23 10.12
CA LYS A 72 0.18 -26.46 9.73
C LYS A 72 1.49 -26.17 9.00
N LEU A 73 1.53 -25.09 8.22
CA LEU A 73 2.70 -24.70 7.44
C LEU A 73 3.54 -23.61 8.09
N ASN A 74 3.09 -23.06 9.22
CA ASN A 74 3.74 -21.98 9.93
C ASN A 74 3.98 -20.74 9.04
N VAL A 75 2.96 -20.36 8.27
CA VAL A 75 2.93 -19.19 7.38
C VAL A 75 1.78 -18.27 7.76
N ASN A 76 1.91 -16.98 7.47
CA ASN A 76 0.80 -16.03 7.66
C ASN A 76 0.06 -15.81 6.34
N TYR A 77 -1.22 -15.47 6.42
CA TYR A 77 -2.03 -15.01 5.30
C TYR A 77 -2.69 -13.67 5.62
N MET A 78 -3.06 -12.95 4.57
CA MET A 78 -3.68 -11.63 4.60
C MET A 78 -4.88 -11.61 3.66
N ALA A 79 -5.95 -10.95 4.08
CA ALA A 79 -7.07 -10.59 3.22
C ALA A 79 -7.14 -9.06 3.12
N LYS A 80 -7.14 -8.53 1.90
CA LYS A 80 -7.31 -7.10 1.61
C LYS A 80 -8.74 -6.86 1.16
N VAL A 81 -9.50 -6.14 1.98
CA VAL A 81 -10.86 -5.70 1.68
C VAL A 81 -10.81 -4.22 1.28
N SER A 82 -11.43 -3.88 0.15
CA SER A 82 -11.64 -2.49 -0.27
C SER A 82 -13.11 -2.12 -0.07
N PHE A 83 -13.40 -1.09 0.73
CA PHE A 83 -14.77 -0.72 1.13
C PHE A 83 -15.69 -0.34 -0.06
N TYR A 84 -15.12 -0.04 -1.23
CA TYR A 84 -15.86 0.25 -2.46
C TYR A 84 -16.01 -0.95 -3.41
N GLY A 85 -15.60 -2.15 -2.99
CA GLY A 85 -15.98 -3.42 -3.62
C GLY A 85 -17.46 -3.73 -3.39
N VAL A 86 -18.34 -2.81 -3.79
CA VAL A 86 -19.76 -3.06 -3.83
C VAL A 86 -19.95 -4.13 -4.91
N ARG A 87 -20.67 -5.21 -4.58
CA ARG A 87 -21.45 -5.98 -5.56
C ARG A 87 -22.40 -5.00 -6.25
N ASP A 88 -21.92 -4.21 -7.19
CA ASP A 88 -22.80 -3.41 -8.04
C ASP A 88 -23.36 -4.32 -9.14
N HIS A 89 -24.48 -3.93 -9.73
CA HIS A 89 -25.21 -4.69 -10.76
C HIS A 89 -24.35 -5.19 -11.92
N THR A 90 -23.17 -4.59 -12.15
CA THR A 90 -22.16 -5.04 -13.11
C THR A 90 -21.50 -6.39 -12.76
N PHE A 91 -21.31 -6.72 -11.47
CA PHE A 91 -20.69 -8.00 -11.07
C PHE A 91 -21.58 -9.20 -11.45
N SER A 92 -22.89 -9.07 -11.27
CA SER A 92 -23.85 -10.12 -11.67
C SER A 92 -23.91 -10.37 -13.17
N GLU A 93 -23.39 -9.46 -14.00
CA GLU A 93 -23.40 -9.58 -15.47
C GLU A 93 -22.04 -9.98 -16.05
N THR A 94 -20.94 -9.72 -15.34
CA THR A 94 -19.58 -9.85 -15.90
C THR A 94 -18.68 -10.84 -15.17
N GLU A 95 -18.98 -11.23 -13.92
CA GLU A 95 -18.10 -12.04 -13.05
C GLU A 95 -16.68 -11.46 -12.82
N GLU A 96 -16.39 -10.27 -13.36
CA GLU A 96 -15.12 -9.57 -13.20
C GLU A 96 -15.19 -8.62 -11.99
N ILE A 97 -14.29 -8.82 -11.03
CA ILE A 97 -14.07 -7.83 -9.96
C ILE A 97 -13.10 -6.78 -10.51
N SER A 98 -13.55 -5.54 -10.66
CA SER A 98 -12.67 -4.40 -10.90
C SER A 98 -12.37 -3.70 -9.59
N PHE A 99 -11.10 -3.76 -9.16
CA PHE A 99 -10.59 -3.00 -8.02
C PHE A 99 -10.13 -1.57 -8.40
N ASP A 100 -10.31 -1.17 -9.67
CA ASP A 100 -9.74 0.04 -10.28
C ASP A 100 -10.49 1.35 -9.96
N ARG A 101 -11.18 1.48 -8.82
CA ARG A 101 -11.90 2.72 -8.48
C ARG A 101 -11.48 3.35 -7.15
N LEU A 102 -10.58 4.33 -7.29
CA LEU A 102 -10.41 5.60 -6.55
C LEU A 102 -11.33 5.79 -5.31
N GLY A 103 -10.76 5.64 -4.10
CA GLY A 103 -11.43 5.96 -2.85
C GLY A 103 -10.75 5.47 -1.57
N GLU A 104 -9.57 6.03 -1.27
CA GLU A 104 -8.96 6.35 0.04
C GLU A 104 -8.89 5.36 1.23
N THR A 105 -9.53 4.18 1.26
CA THR A 105 -9.39 3.28 2.44
C THR A 105 -9.35 1.79 2.13
N HIS A 106 -8.28 1.12 2.55
CA HIS A 106 -8.12 -0.33 2.46
C HIS A 106 -7.96 -0.97 3.84
N THR A 107 -8.58 -2.13 4.05
CA THR A 107 -8.43 -2.88 5.29
C THR A 107 -7.73 -4.20 5.02
N PHE A 108 -6.60 -4.40 5.67
CA PHE A 108 -5.85 -5.64 5.70
C PHE A 108 -6.17 -6.40 6.97
N PHE A 109 -6.72 -7.58 6.81
CA PHE A 109 -6.93 -8.54 7.88
C PHE A 109 -5.80 -9.57 7.83
N LEU A 110 -5.02 -9.69 8.91
CA LEU A 110 -3.82 -10.53 8.93
C LEU A 110 -3.94 -11.64 9.98
N SER A 111 -3.59 -12.86 9.59
CA SER A 111 -3.38 -13.97 10.52
C SER A 111 -2.01 -13.83 11.22
N LYS A 112 -1.92 -14.18 12.50
CA LYS A 112 -0.66 -14.11 13.24
C LYS A 112 -0.25 -15.50 13.74
N GLN A 113 0.43 -16.25 12.87
CA GLN A 113 1.04 -17.56 13.17
C GLN A 113 2.51 -17.41 13.58
N THR A 114 3.26 -16.53 12.90
CA THR A 114 4.68 -16.26 13.16
C THR A 114 4.98 -14.76 13.23
N GLU A 115 6.23 -14.38 13.52
CA GLU A 115 6.67 -13.00 13.29
C GLU A 115 6.52 -12.68 11.80
N THR A 116 5.65 -11.72 11.48
CA THR A 116 5.42 -11.28 10.10
C THR A 116 6.20 -9.99 9.85
N HIS A 117 6.66 -9.79 8.61
CA HIS A 117 7.33 -8.56 8.21
C HIS A 117 6.42 -7.33 8.35
N LEU A 118 5.14 -7.49 8.01
CA LEU A 118 4.11 -6.47 8.21
C LEU A 118 3.91 -6.13 9.70
N LEU A 119 4.02 -7.11 10.59
CA LEU A 119 3.85 -6.91 12.04
C LEU A 119 5.07 -6.34 12.71
N ASN A 120 6.25 -6.66 12.20
CA ASN A 120 7.49 -6.00 12.62
C ASN A 120 7.49 -4.52 12.19
N ASN A 121 6.84 -4.19 11.07
CA ASN A 121 6.72 -2.82 10.60
C ASN A 121 5.70 -1.98 11.39
N PHE A 122 4.66 -2.62 11.97
CA PHE A 122 3.52 -1.89 12.51
C PHE A 122 3.07 -2.25 13.94
N TYR A 123 3.48 -3.37 14.55
CA TYR A 123 2.95 -3.90 15.83
C TYR A 123 1.41 -4.05 15.81
N ILE A 124 0.85 -5.27 15.79
CA ILE A 124 -0.63 -5.42 15.85
C ILE A 124 -1.16 -5.08 17.25
N GLU A 125 -1.54 -3.83 17.41
CA GLU A 125 -2.84 -3.46 17.96
C GLU A 125 -3.69 -2.91 16.81
N PRO A 126 -5.04 -2.97 16.87
CA PRO A 126 -5.88 -2.35 15.85
C PRO A 126 -5.50 -0.87 15.66
N GLN A 127 -4.95 -0.53 14.50
CA GLN A 127 -4.50 0.83 14.25
C GLN A 127 -4.70 1.26 12.80
N ILE A 128 -4.97 2.54 12.64
CA ILE A 128 -5.08 3.21 11.34
C ILE A 128 -3.68 3.62 10.94
N ILE A 129 -3.17 3.02 9.87
CA ILE A 129 -1.90 3.37 9.24
C ILE A 129 -2.24 4.26 8.05
N SER A 130 -2.00 5.54 8.23
CA SER A 130 -2.01 6.51 7.15
C SER A 130 -0.65 7.15 7.06
N GLU A 131 -0.32 7.74 5.92
CA GLU A 131 0.89 8.56 5.78
C GLU A 131 0.95 9.61 6.91
N LYS A 132 -0.22 10.20 7.24
CA LYS A 132 -0.39 11.13 8.35
C LYS A 132 -0.01 10.52 9.71
N ASN A 133 -0.58 9.37 10.07
CA ASN A 133 -0.35 8.77 11.39
C ASN A 133 1.07 8.23 11.54
N TYR A 134 1.66 7.74 10.45
CA TYR A 134 3.04 7.22 10.43
C TYR A 134 4.06 8.31 10.76
N PHE A 135 3.96 9.49 10.16
CA PHE A 135 4.89 10.58 10.46
C PHE A 135 4.61 11.27 11.78
N ALA A 136 3.35 11.30 12.23
CA ALA A 136 2.98 11.86 13.52
C ALA A 136 3.49 11.02 14.71
N SER A 137 3.74 9.71 14.53
CA SER A 137 4.32 8.86 15.57
C SER A 137 5.85 8.85 15.58
N ASP A 138 6.51 9.21 14.46
CA ASP A 138 7.96 9.30 14.30
C ASP A 138 8.50 10.75 14.35
N LEU A 139 8.00 11.57 15.30
CA LEU A 139 8.34 13.01 15.42
C LEU A 139 9.85 13.30 15.60
N GLU A 140 10.61 12.39 16.22
CA GLU A 140 12.06 12.53 16.34
C GLU A 140 12.77 12.47 14.97
N LYS A 141 12.23 11.67 14.04
CA LYS A 141 12.76 11.50 12.68
C LYS A 141 12.17 12.54 11.72
N TYR A 142 10.93 12.96 11.94
CA TYR A 142 10.17 13.89 11.09
C TYR A 142 9.53 15.03 11.91
N PRO A 143 10.33 16.01 12.39
CA PRO A 143 9.83 17.09 13.24
C PRO A 143 8.86 18.05 12.53
N ASP A 144 8.79 18.00 11.20
CA ASP A 144 7.85 18.77 10.38
C ASP A 144 6.49 18.10 10.17
N ALA A 145 6.30 16.87 10.67
CA ALA A 145 5.08 16.09 10.49
C ALA A 145 3.83 16.78 11.07
N GLU A 146 3.98 17.55 12.16
CA GLU A 146 2.91 18.32 12.79
C GLU A 146 2.24 19.32 11.81
N TYR A 147 3.01 19.85 10.84
CA TYR A 147 2.49 20.80 9.85
C TYR A 147 1.77 20.13 8.66
N LEU A 148 1.92 18.82 8.49
CA LEU A 148 1.26 18.04 7.44
C LEU A 148 -0.17 17.68 7.80
N GLU A 149 -0.52 17.68 9.09
CA GLU A 149 -1.88 17.45 9.57
C GLU A 149 -2.92 18.39 8.91
N ASN A 150 -2.47 19.58 8.48
CA ASN A 150 -3.32 20.61 7.90
C ASN A 150 -3.32 20.68 6.36
N ARG A 151 -2.56 19.81 5.66
CA ARG A 151 -2.61 19.73 4.20
C ARG A 151 -3.43 18.51 3.78
N GLN A 152 -4.31 18.68 2.80
CA GLN A 152 -4.99 17.59 2.09
C GLN A 152 -3.96 16.77 1.30
N LEU A 153 -3.18 15.95 2.01
CA LEU A 153 -2.52 14.80 1.41
C LEU A 153 -3.63 13.85 0.94
N LYS A 154 -3.52 13.31 -0.28
CA LYS A 154 -4.38 12.21 -0.73
C LYS A 154 -4.01 10.99 0.10
N ASN A 155 -4.56 10.89 1.31
CA ASN A 155 -4.25 9.82 2.22
C ASN A 155 -5.05 8.60 1.78
N GLU A 156 -4.37 7.61 1.20
CA GLU A 156 -4.87 6.26 1.29
C GLU A 156 -4.65 5.81 2.74
N ASP A 157 -5.74 5.64 3.48
CA ASP A 157 -5.74 5.10 4.84
C ASP A 157 -5.75 3.57 4.77
N PHE A 158 -4.86 2.93 5.52
CA PHE A 158 -4.78 1.48 5.64
C PHE A 158 -5.12 1.07 7.05
N PHE A 159 -6.01 0.10 7.20
CA PHE A 159 -6.30 -0.51 8.49
C PHE A 159 -5.61 -1.87 8.53
N ILE A 160 -4.77 -2.13 9.52
CA ILE A 160 -4.28 -3.48 9.78
C ILE A 160 -5.00 -4.00 11.02
N LEU A 161 -5.75 -5.07 10.84
CA LEU A 161 -6.55 -5.71 11.88
C LEU A 161 -6.19 -7.19 11.98
N PRO A 162 -6.30 -7.80 13.18
CA PRO A 162 -6.32 -9.25 13.30
C PRO A 162 -7.42 -9.85 12.43
N ILE A 163 -7.15 -10.97 11.75
CA ILE A 163 -8.14 -11.67 10.92
C ILE A 163 -9.40 -12.07 11.70
N GLN A 164 -9.29 -12.28 13.02
CA GLN A 164 -10.42 -12.60 13.90
C GLN A 164 -11.43 -11.44 14.06
N MET A 165 -11.06 -10.22 13.65
CA MET A 165 -11.94 -9.05 13.66
C MET A 165 -12.69 -8.87 12.33
N ALA A 166 -12.45 -9.72 11.32
CA ALA A 166 -13.17 -9.64 10.06
C ALA A 166 -14.64 -10.06 10.26
N GLU A 167 -15.57 -9.12 10.04
CA GLU A 167 -17.01 -9.40 10.04
C GLU A 167 -17.49 -9.92 8.68
N ALA A 168 -16.82 -9.50 7.60
CA ALA A 168 -17.00 -9.98 6.24
C ALA A 168 -15.73 -9.70 5.42
N LEU A 169 -15.29 -10.67 4.63
CA LEU A 169 -14.11 -10.61 3.77
C LEU A 169 -14.47 -10.53 2.30
N ASN A 170 -15.70 -10.80 1.87
CA ASN A 170 -16.00 -10.80 0.44
C ASN A 170 -16.59 -9.44 -0.03
N PRO A 171 -16.04 -8.78 -1.08
CA PRO A 171 -14.86 -9.15 -1.87
C PRO A 171 -13.51 -8.80 -1.21
N ALA A 172 -12.58 -9.77 -1.21
CA ALA A 172 -11.18 -9.59 -0.80
C ALA A 172 -10.19 -10.19 -1.79
N ASP A 173 -9.03 -9.56 -1.85
CA ASP A 173 -7.82 -10.17 -2.40
C ASP A 173 -7.09 -10.92 -1.29
N PHE A 174 -6.68 -12.16 -1.55
CA PHE A 174 -5.98 -12.99 -0.59
C PHE A 174 -4.49 -13.10 -0.91
N PHE A 175 -3.68 -13.13 0.14
CA PHE A 175 -2.23 -13.24 0.03
C PHE A 175 -1.66 -14.16 1.10
N VAL A 176 -0.58 -14.85 0.78
CA VAL A 176 0.21 -15.64 1.74
C VAL A 176 1.61 -15.05 1.87
N GLU A 177 2.14 -14.98 3.08
CA GLU A 177 3.46 -14.44 3.38
C GLU A 177 4.56 -15.45 2.99
N THR A 178 4.86 -15.51 1.70
CA THR A 178 6.03 -16.21 1.17
C THR A 178 6.36 -15.76 -0.25
N LYS A 179 7.66 -15.75 -0.58
CA LYS A 179 8.19 -15.66 -1.96
C LYS A 179 8.88 -16.94 -2.42
N ASP A 180 9.02 -17.92 -1.52
CA ASP A 180 9.58 -19.21 -1.87
C ASP A 180 8.52 -20.05 -2.59
N GLN A 181 8.75 -20.33 -3.87
CA GLN A 181 7.83 -21.10 -4.71
C GLN A 181 7.48 -22.46 -4.08
N LYS A 182 8.43 -23.13 -3.42
CA LYS A 182 8.17 -24.42 -2.78
C LYS A 182 7.18 -24.29 -1.63
N THR A 183 7.30 -23.24 -0.83
CA THR A 183 6.36 -22.94 0.26
C THR A 183 4.99 -22.58 -0.29
N LEU A 184 4.93 -21.78 -1.37
CA LEU A 184 3.68 -21.45 -2.06
C LEU A 184 2.98 -22.71 -2.62
N ASP A 185 3.71 -23.57 -3.34
CA ASP A 185 3.15 -24.80 -3.92
C ASP A 185 2.59 -25.72 -2.82
N ARG A 186 3.27 -25.82 -1.68
CA ARG A 186 2.79 -26.60 -0.52
C ARG A 186 1.56 -25.98 0.12
N PHE A 187 1.51 -24.65 0.21
CA PHE A 187 0.37 -23.92 0.70
C PHE A 187 -0.86 -24.16 -0.17
N LEU A 188 -0.74 -23.94 -1.48
CA LEU A 188 -1.84 -24.10 -2.43
C LEU A 188 -2.29 -25.55 -2.55
N SER A 189 -1.37 -26.51 -2.50
CA SER A 189 -1.73 -27.94 -2.47
C SER A 189 -2.57 -28.29 -1.25
N LYS A 190 -2.17 -27.85 -0.05
CA LYS A 190 -2.96 -28.10 1.17
C LYS A 190 -4.28 -27.35 1.19
N LEU A 191 -4.29 -26.11 0.72
CA LEU A 191 -5.49 -25.30 0.58
C LEU A 191 -6.50 -26.00 -0.33
N SER A 192 -6.04 -26.49 -1.48
CA SER A 192 -6.85 -27.24 -2.43
C SER A 192 -7.41 -28.52 -1.82
N ASP A 193 -6.58 -29.32 -1.14
CA ASP A 193 -7.02 -30.57 -0.51
C ASP A 193 -8.12 -30.35 0.54
N GLU A 194 -7.92 -29.38 1.45
CA GLU A 194 -8.86 -29.08 2.54
C GLU A 194 -10.14 -28.40 2.04
N TYR A 195 -10.03 -27.58 0.99
CA TYR A 195 -11.16 -26.95 0.31
C TYR A 195 -12.01 -27.99 -0.42
N ASN A 196 -11.39 -28.85 -1.22
CA ASN A 196 -12.06 -29.93 -1.93
C ASN A 196 -12.79 -30.88 -0.97
N LEU A 197 -12.14 -31.21 0.16
CA LEU A 197 -12.76 -32.03 1.19
C LEU A 197 -13.96 -31.35 1.84
N SER A 198 -13.87 -30.06 2.14
CA SER A 198 -14.93 -29.33 2.85
C SER A 198 -16.13 -28.98 1.98
N PHE A 199 -15.90 -28.75 0.69
CA PHE A 199 -16.94 -28.31 -0.26
C PHE A 199 -17.32 -29.37 -1.29
N GLU A 200 -16.78 -30.59 -1.16
CA GLU A 200 -17.02 -31.70 -2.10
C GLU A 200 -16.70 -31.35 -3.56
N THR A 201 -15.59 -30.64 -3.76
CA THR A 201 -15.11 -30.18 -5.08
C THR A 201 -13.83 -30.94 -5.52
N ALA A 202 -13.35 -30.65 -6.73
CA ALA A 202 -12.17 -31.31 -7.32
C ALA A 202 -11.25 -30.29 -8.01
N TYR A 203 -10.96 -29.19 -7.33
CA TYR A 203 -10.03 -28.18 -7.81
C TYR A 203 -8.58 -28.65 -7.72
N GLU A 204 -7.78 -28.24 -8.70
CA GLU A 204 -6.34 -28.45 -8.68
C GLU A 204 -5.66 -27.28 -7.95
N PRO A 205 -4.44 -27.43 -7.41
CA PRO A 205 -3.72 -26.33 -6.75
C PRO A 205 -3.57 -25.08 -7.64
N THR A 206 -3.45 -25.27 -8.96
CA THR A 206 -3.38 -24.18 -9.95
C THR A 206 -4.68 -23.38 -10.07
N SER A 207 -5.83 -23.94 -9.68
CA SER A 207 -7.11 -23.21 -9.63
C SER A 207 -7.09 -22.09 -8.60
N PHE A 208 -6.21 -22.16 -7.60
CA PHE A 208 -6.03 -21.14 -6.57
C PHE A 208 -4.98 -20.08 -6.95
N GLN A 209 -4.40 -20.18 -8.14
CA GLN A 209 -3.44 -19.19 -8.65
C GLN A 209 -4.13 -18.20 -9.60
N TYR A 210 -3.66 -16.96 -9.59
CA TYR A 210 -4.02 -16.02 -10.63
C TYR A 210 -3.27 -16.38 -11.92
N GLU A 211 -3.95 -16.27 -13.06
CA GLU A 211 -3.35 -16.55 -14.38
C GLU A 211 -2.37 -15.44 -14.81
N ASN A 212 -2.51 -14.24 -14.23
CA ASN A 212 -1.66 -13.09 -14.47
C ASN A 212 -1.15 -12.52 -13.13
N ASP A 213 0.00 -11.84 -13.16
CA ASP A 213 0.50 -11.08 -12.02
C ASP A 213 -0.54 -10.02 -11.63
N ILE A 214 -1.11 -10.14 -10.43
CA ILE A 214 -1.94 -9.10 -9.85
C ILE A 214 -1.06 -8.09 -9.14
N GLU A 215 -1.42 -6.81 -9.26
CA GLU A 215 -0.80 -5.74 -8.50
C GLU A 215 -0.88 -6.07 -7.01
N THR A 216 0.27 -6.42 -6.47
CA THR A 216 0.51 -6.38 -5.04
C THR A 216 0.47 -4.93 -4.61
N PHE A 217 -0.05 -4.67 -3.40
CA PHE A 217 -0.33 -3.32 -2.96
C PHE A 217 0.96 -2.47 -2.93
N ALA A 218 1.04 -1.50 -3.84
CA ALA A 218 2.07 -0.49 -3.93
C ALA A 218 1.37 0.88 -4.06
N PRO A 219 1.28 1.68 -2.98
CA PRO A 219 0.58 2.95 -3.04
C PRO A 219 1.20 3.85 -4.12
N SER A 220 0.34 4.57 -4.84
CA SER A 220 0.80 5.40 -5.95
C SER A 220 1.79 6.48 -5.48
N ARG A 221 2.93 6.61 -6.18
CA ARG A 221 3.87 7.70 -5.91
C ARG A 221 3.26 9.01 -6.39
N THR A 222 3.03 9.95 -5.48
CA THR A 222 2.65 11.31 -5.86
C THR A 222 3.75 12.27 -5.43
N LEU A 223 4.81 12.33 -6.25
CA LEU A 223 5.74 13.45 -6.16
C LEU A 223 4.91 14.74 -6.31
N GLU A 224 4.94 15.62 -5.32
CA GLU A 224 4.31 16.94 -5.41
C GLU A 224 4.93 17.71 -6.59
N ALA A 225 4.32 17.59 -7.77
CA ALA A 225 4.77 18.24 -9.01
C ALA A 225 4.90 19.77 -8.83
N SER A 226 4.13 20.34 -7.91
CA SER A 226 4.18 21.74 -7.51
C SER A 226 5.56 22.17 -7.00
N THR A 227 6.25 21.36 -6.18
CA THR A 227 7.55 21.73 -5.61
C THR A 227 8.65 21.69 -6.67
N PHE A 228 8.59 20.74 -7.61
CA PHE A 228 9.51 20.66 -8.74
C PHE A 228 9.32 21.81 -9.74
N VAL A 229 8.06 22.19 -10.00
CA VAL A 229 7.72 23.36 -10.84
C VAL A 229 8.23 24.65 -10.20
N ILE A 230 8.05 24.84 -8.89
CA ILE A 230 8.53 26.01 -8.15
C ILE A 230 10.06 26.09 -8.16
N PHE A 231 10.76 24.97 -7.95
CA PHE A 231 12.21 24.90 -8.07
C PHE A 231 12.68 25.33 -9.47
N THR A 232 12.08 24.74 -10.51
CA THR A 232 12.42 25.02 -11.90
C THR A 232 12.20 26.50 -12.24
N LEU A 233 11.11 27.10 -11.76
CA LEU A 233 10.81 28.52 -11.92
C LEU A 233 11.88 29.40 -11.26
N PHE A 234 12.19 29.19 -9.97
CA PHE A 234 13.16 30.04 -9.27
C PHE A 234 14.58 29.88 -9.81
N TYR A 235 14.97 28.66 -10.16
CA TYR A 235 16.28 28.39 -10.77
C TYR A 235 16.40 29.04 -12.16
N SER A 236 15.37 28.92 -12.99
CA SER A 236 15.37 29.54 -14.33
C SER A 236 15.41 31.07 -14.23
N LEU A 237 14.65 31.65 -13.30
CA LEU A 237 14.62 33.09 -13.09
C LEU A 237 15.97 33.63 -12.56
N SER A 238 16.61 32.91 -11.63
CA SER A 238 17.92 33.30 -11.11
C SER A 238 19.00 33.22 -12.20
N LEU A 239 18.95 32.18 -13.05
CA LEU A 239 19.87 32.01 -14.17
C LEU A 239 19.70 33.12 -15.22
N ILE A 240 18.46 33.44 -15.60
CA ILE A 240 18.17 34.53 -16.57
C ILE A 240 18.68 35.87 -16.04
N LEU A 241 18.38 36.20 -14.78
CA LEU A 241 18.82 37.46 -14.17
C LEU A 241 20.35 37.54 -14.03
N TRP A 242 21.01 36.41 -13.76
CA TRP A 242 22.47 36.34 -13.73
C TRP A 242 23.09 36.53 -15.12
N ILE A 243 22.53 35.91 -16.17
CA ILE A 243 22.99 36.08 -17.55
C ILE A 243 22.82 37.53 -18.01
N LEU A 244 21.71 38.19 -17.64
CA LEU A 244 21.43 39.60 -17.97
C LEU A 244 22.31 40.60 -17.19
N GLU A 245 22.86 40.22 -16.03
CA GLU A 245 23.81 41.08 -15.31
C GLU A 245 25.23 41.01 -15.90
N ASN A 246 25.60 39.87 -16.49
CA ASN A 246 26.96 39.58 -16.95
C ASN A 246 27.18 39.72 -18.47
N ASN A 247 26.14 40.09 -19.22
CA ASN A 247 26.21 40.52 -20.63
C ASN A 247 25.87 42.00 -20.74
#